data_AF-M1B937-F1
#
_entry.id   AF-M1B937-F1
#
_cell.length_a   1.000
_cell.length_b   1.000
_cell.length_c   1.000
_cell.angle_alpha   90.00
_cell.angle_beta   90.00
_cell.angle_gamma   90.00
#
_symmetry.space_group_name_H-M   'P 1'
#
loop_
_entity.id
_entity.type
_entity.pdbx_description
1 polymer ?
#
loop_
_entity_poly.entity_id
_entity_poly.type
_entity_poly.pdbx_seq_one_letter_code
_entity_poly.pdbx_strand_id
1 'polypeptide(L)'
;MEDGTGLLLPIIVLEMSSVLLMAAVRNVQLARPTMYQVLKEMVEKMGYTVKLVRVTKREHETYLAQLHLTKLDNDAESISFDLRPSDAINIAVNCKVPIQVNKKLAYSDGVRIVESADLAPRAASSDGLLFTGPDKPAGQPSTDEKEFILVRNMLVAAVEERYRDAALWRDKLTQLRSNKNWA
;
A
#
# COMPACT_ATOMS: atom_id res chain seq x y z
N MET A 1 0.09 -1.43 -18.34
CA MET A 1 1.09 -2.30 -18.99
C MET A 1 1.22 -3.51 -18.09
N GLU A 2 0.52 -4.59 -18.44
CA GLU A 2 0.57 -5.86 -17.72
C GLU A 2 1.64 -6.73 -18.38
N ASP A 3 2.43 -7.44 -17.58
CA ASP A 3 3.45 -8.37 -18.08
C ASP A 3 2.86 -9.73 -18.54
N GLY A 4 1.52 -9.81 -18.61
CA GLY A 4 0.77 -10.99 -19.02
C GLY A 4 0.73 -12.12 -17.98
N THR A 5 1.37 -11.95 -16.81
CA THR A 5 1.44 -13.02 -15.80
C THR A 5 0.27 -13.01 -14.81
N GLY A 6 -0.46 -11.89 -14.75
CA GLY A 6 -1.50 -11.63 -13.74
C GLY A 6 -0.97 -11.54 -12.30
N LEU A 7 0.36 -11.44 -12.13
CA LEU A 7 1.03 -11.42 -10.84
C LEU A 7 1.36 -9.98 -10.44
N LEU A 8 0.98 -9.59 -9.23
CA LEU A 8 1.28 -8.30 -8.64
C LEU A 8 2.14 -8.49 -7.40
N LEU A 9 3.17 -7.67 -7.23
CA LEU A 9 3.94 -7.65 -5.98
C LEU A 9 3.48 -6.46 -5.12
N PRO A 10 2.72 -6.69 -4.03
CA PRO A 10 2.29 -5.61 -3.17
C PRO A 10 3.46 -5.08 -2.33
N ILE A 11 3.76 -3.78 -2.45
CA ILE A 11 4.78 -3.10 -1.66
C ILE A 11 4.11 -1.97 -0.89
N ILE A 12 4.12 -2.07 0.43
CA ILE A 12 3.57 -1.04 1.32
C ILE A 12 4.61 0.06 1.50
N VAL A 13 4.19 1.31 1.26
CA VAL A 13 5.07 2.48 1.32
C VAL A 13 4.41 3.60 2.11
N LEU A 14 5.21 4.58 2.52
CA LEU A 14 4.71 5.76 3.24
C LEU A 14 3.94 6.69 2.30
N GLU A 15 3.00 7.45 2.88
CA GLU A 15 2.10 8.37 2.17
C GLU A 15 2.84 9.32 1.20
N MET A 16 3.89 9.99 1.68
CA MET A 16 4.63 10.96 0.86
C MET A 16 5.29 10.32 -0.37
N SER A 17 5.80 9.09 -0.25
CA SER A 17 6.35 8.37 -1.40
C SER A 17 5.29 8.04 -2.45
N SER A 18 4.07 7.71 -2.01
CA SER A 18 2.91 7.50 -2.88
C SER A 18 2.46 8.79 -3.55
N VAL A 19 2.40 9.91 -2.81
CA VAL A 19 2.00 11.22 -3.35
C VAL A 19 2.96 11.66 -4.46
N LEU A 20 4.27 11.55 -4.23
CA LEU A 20 5.27 11.90 -5.23
C LEU A 20 5.22 10.97 -6.46
N LEU A 21 5.00 9.68 -6.24
CA LEU A 21 4.84 8.72 -7.34
C LEU A 21 3.61 9.04 -8.19
N MET A 22 2.47 9.31 -7.55
CA MET A 22 1.22 9.65 -8.24
C MET A 22 1.34 10.97 -9.01
N ALA A 23 2.03 11.97 -8.44
CA ALA A 23 2.31 13.22 -9.13
C ALA A 23 3.17 12.97 -10.39
N ALA A 24 4.20 12.14 -10.28
CA ALA A 24 5.07 11.78 -11.41
C ALA A 24 4.31 10.98 -12.49
N VAL A 25 3.53 9.96 -12.11
CA VAL A 25 2.72 9.15 -13.03
C VAL A 25 1.68 10.00 -13.76
N ARG A 26 1.07 10.98 -13.07
CA ARG A 26 0.11 11.92 -13.66
C ARG A 26 0.76 13.09 -14.40
N ASN A 27 2.09 13.16 -14.47
CA ASN A 27 2.85 14.27 -15.04
C ASN A 27 2.46 15.65 -14.48
N VAL A 28 2.19 15.73 -13.17
CA VAL A 28 1.87 16.98 -12.48
C VAL A 28 3.14 17.80 -12.32
N GLN A 29 3.12 19.04 -12.79
CA GLN A 29 4.24 19.98 -12.60
C GLN A 29 4.16 20.61 -11.21
N LEU A 30 5.22 20.42 -10.42
CA LEU A 30 5.36 21.00 -9.09
C LEU A 30 6.16 22.30 -9.18
N ALA A 31 5.81 23.29 -8.35
CA ALA A 31 6.46 24.61 -8.36
C ALA A 31 7.96 24.58 -8.01
N ARG A 32 8.41 23.52 -7.34
CA ARG A 32 9.80 23.26 -6.99
C ARG A 32 10.17 21.83 -7.42
N PRO A 33 11.43 21.61 -7.84
CA PRO A 33 11.88 20.28 -8.20
C PRO A 33 11.86 19.35 -6.98
N THR A 34 11.38 18.13 -7.19
CA THR A 34 11.41 17.06 -6.19
C THR A 34 12.82 16.49 -6.06
N MET A 35 13.10 15.78 -4.96
CA MET A 35 14.37 15.07 -4.78
C MET A 35 14.68 14.10 -5.93
N TYR A 36 13.68 13.48 -6.55
CA TYR A 36 13.87 12.56 -7.68
C TYR A 36 14.25 13.29 -8.97
N GLN A 37 13.71 14.49 -9.19
CA GLN A 37 14.12 15.35 -10.31
C GLN A 37 15.54 15.89 -10.10
N VAL A 38 15.87 16.33 -8.89
CA VAL A 38 17.24 16.75 -8.54
C VAL A 38 18.23 15.61 -8.74
N LEU A 39 17.91 14.39 -8.28
CA LEU A 39 18.76 13.21 -8.46
C LEU A 39 18.98 12.90 -9.95
N LYS A 40 17.92 12.97 -10.77
CA LYS A 40 18.04 12.79 -12.22
C LYS A 40 19.03 13.78 -12.84
N GLU A 41 18.87 15.08 -12.55
CA GLU A 41 19.78 16.11 -13.06
C GLU A 41 21.23 15.90 -12.56
N MET A 42 21.41 15.48 -11.31
CA MET A 42 22.73 15.17 -10.77
C MET A 42 23.40 14.02 -11.52
N VAL A 43 22.68 12.91 -11.74
CA VAL A 43 23.18 11.74 -12.47
C VAL A 43 23.61 12.13 -13.89
N GLU A 44 22.76 12.89 -14.59
CA GLU A 44 23.05 13.38 -15.95
C GLU A 44 24.30 14.28 -15.97
N LYS A 45 24.41 15.24 -15.04
CA LYS A 45 25.57 16.15 -14.94
C LYS A 45 26.87 15.43 -14.57
N MET A 46 26.78 14.29 -13.89
CA MET A 46 27.94 13.45 -13.55
C MET A 46 28.36 12.52 -14.70
N GLY A 47 27.70 12.58 -15.87
CA GLY A 47 28.04 11.76 -17.04
C GLY A 47 27.52 10.33 -16.95
N TYR A 48 26.50 10.08 -16.13
CA TYR A 48 25.84 8.80 -16.00
C TYR A 48 24.40 8.86 -16.51
N THR A 49 23.84 7.69 -16.81
CA THR A 49 22.43 7.51 -17.10
C THR A 49 21.84 6.44 -16.21
N VAL A 50 20.58 6.62 -15.80
CA VAL A 50 19.84 5.56 -15.12
C VAL A 50 19.44 4.52 -16.14
N LYS A 51 19.81 3.25 -15.92
CA LYS A 51 19.50 2.16 -16.86
C LYS A 51 18.25 1.41 -16.48
N LEU A 52 18.14 1.03 -15.20
CA LEU A 52 17.00 0.31 -14.65
C LEU A 52 17.01 0.39 -13.13
N VAL A 53 15.88 0.02 -12.53
CA VAL A 53 15.83 -0.33 -11.11
C VAL A 53 15.39 -1.77 -10.94
N ARG A 54 15.85 -2.41 -9.87
CA ARG A 54 15.53 -3.81 -9.58
C ARG A 54 15.12 -4.00 -8.12
N VAL A 55 13.94 -4.54 -7.87
CA VAL A 55 13.57 -5.06 -6.54
C VAL A 55 14.17 -6.45 -6.41
N THR A 56 15.11 -6.63 -5.47
CA THR A 56 16.04 -7.77 -5.47
C THR A 56 15.64 -8.89 -4.52
N LYS A 57 15.40 -8.56 -3.26
CA LYS A 57 15.13 -9.52 -2.19
C LYS A 57 14.27 -8.90 -1.09
N ARG A 58 13.79 -9.76 -0.20
CA ARG A 58 13.11 -9.37 1.03
C ARG A 58 13.83 -9.99 2.21
N GLU A 59 14.11 -9.17 3.22
CA GLU A 59 14.77 -9.57 4.45
C GLU A 59 13.99 -9.00 5.63
N HIS A 60 13.57 -9.86 6.56
CA HIS A 60 12.78 -9.46 7.74
C HIS A 60 11.61 -8.53 7.38
N GLU A 61 10.73 -9.03 6.49
CA GLU A 61 9.58 -8.29 5.96
C GLU A 61 9.89 -7.02 5.15
N THR A 62 11.17 -6.67 4.96
CA THR A 62 11.59 -5.45 4.27
C THR A 62 12.14 -5.76 2.89
N TYR A 63 11.52 -5.18 1.87
CA TYR A 63 11.98 -5.29 0.49
C TYR A 63 13.18 -4.37 0.23
N LEU A 64 14.14 -4.87 -0.54
CA LEU A 64 15.34 -4.15 -0.97
C LEU A 64 15.32 -3.95 -2.47
N ALA A 65 15.84 -2.82 -2.93
CA ALA A 65 15.94 -2.49 -4.35
C ALA A 65 17.32 -1.93 -4.70
N GLN A 66 17.65 -1.98 -5.98
CA GLN A 66 18.90 -1.47 -6.53
C GLN A 66 18.64 -0.53 -7.71
N LEU A 67 19.33 0.59 -7.73
CA LEU A 67 19.41 1.51 -8.86
C LEU A 67 20.66 1.18 -9.65
N HIS A 68 20.52 0.91 -10.95
CA HIS A 68 21.66 0.66 -11.84
C HIS A 68 21.89 1.86 -12.74
N LEU A 69 23.10 2.42 -12.68
CA LEU A 69 23.57 3.49 -13.54
C LEU A 69 24.65 2.96 -14.48
N THR A 70 24.74 3.51 -15.68
CA THR A 70 25.86 3.28 -16.59
C THR A 70 26.45 4.60 -17.05
N LYS A 71 27.74 4.60 -17.36
CA LYS A 71 28.42 5.79 -17.87
C LYS A 71 27.99 6.05 -19.31
N LEU A 72 27.82 7.33 -19.67
CA LEU A 72 27.30 7.71 -20.99
C LEU A 72 28.19 7.18 -22.14
N ASP A 73 29.50 7.17 -21.94
CA ASP A 73 30.49 6.77 -22.94
C ASP A 73 30.85 5.27 -22.91
N ASN A 74 30.41 4.54 -21.88
CA ASN A 74 30.78 3.14 -21.70
C ASN A 74 29.72 2.35 -20.92
N ASP A 75 28.88 1.61 -21.63
CA ASP A 75 27.81 0.80 -21.03
C ASP A 75 28.32 -0.45 -20.28
N ALA A 76 29.61 -0.79 -20.42
CA ALA A 76 30.24 -1.86 -19.65
C ALA A 76 30.55 -1.45 -18.20
N GLU A 77 30.68 -0.14 -17.94
CA GLU A 77 30.90 0.39 -16.60
C GLU A 77 29.55 0.67 -15.94
N SER A 78 29.09 -0.28 -15.13
CA SER A 78 27.84 -0.14 -14.36
C SER A 78 28.12 0.03 -12.88
N ILE A 79 27.46 1.01 -12.27
CA ILE A 79 27.43 1.22 -10.82
C ILE A 79 26.03 0.95 -10.30
N SER A 80 25.94 0.36 -9.11
CA SER A 80 24.67 0.07 -8.45
C SER A 80 24.60 0.67 -7.06
N PHE A 81 23.45 1.23 -6.71
CA PHE A 81 23.17 1.76 -5.38
C PHE A 81 22.00 1.02 -4.75
N ASP A 82 22.13 0.64 -3.48
CA ASP A 82 21.02 0.08 -2.71
C ASP A 82 20.05 1.19 -2.30
N LEU A 83 18.76 0.92 -2.50
CA LEU A 83 17.66 1.84 -2.22
C LEU A 83 16.48 1.11 -1.60
N ARG A 84 15.59 1.88 -0.97
CA ARG A 84 14.24 1.41 -0.66
C ARG A 84 13.44 1.27 -1.97
N PRO A 85 12.54 0.29 -2.08
CA PRO A 85 11.72 0.10 -3.28
C PRO A 85 10.92 1.35 -3.66
N SER A 86 10.38 2.09 -2.68
CA SER A 86 9.62 3.32 -2.93
C SER A 86 10.44 4.37 -3.67
N ASP A 87 11.71 4.54 -3.30
CA ASP A 87 12.63 5.50 -3.92
C ASP A 87 13.06 5.01 -5.29
N ALA A 88 13.40 3.72 -5.42
CA ALA A 88 13.76 3.10 -6.69
C ALA A 88 12.63 3.25 -7.74
N ILE A 89 11.38 2.97 -7.36
CA ILE A 89 10.22 3.11 -8.25
C ILE A 89 10.00 4.57 -8.64
N ASN A 90 10.09 5.52 -7.70
CA ASN A 90 9.97 6.94 -7.99
C ASN A 90 11.05 7.42 -8.98
N ILE A 91 12.31 7.03 -8.78
CA ILE A 91 13.41 7.33 -9.71
C ILE A 91 13.10 6.73 -11.08
N ALA A 92 12.64 5.48 -11.13
CA ALA A 92 12.36 4.81 -12.39
C ALA A 92 11.27 5.51 -13.22
N VAL A 93 10.20 5.98 -12.58
CA VAL A 93 9.14 6.74 -13.25
C VAL A 93 9.65 8.09 -13.76
N ASN A 94 10.43 8.82 -12.96
CA ASN A 94 10.99 10.12 -13.38
C ASN A 94 12.04 10.00 -14.51
N CYS A 95 12.82 8.92 -14.49
CA CYS A 95 13.84 8.63 -15.51
C CYS A 95 13.27 7.87 -16.71
N LYS A 96 12.02 7.37 -16.64
CA LYS A 96 11.37 6.55 -17.68
C LYS A 96 12.16 5.28 -18.01
N VAL A 97 12.64 4.59 -16.98
CA VAL A 97 13.45 3.36 -17.10
C VAL A 97 12.66 2.14 -16.62
N PRO A 98 13.01 0.93 -17.06
CA PRO A 98 12.31 -0.28 -16.63
C PRO A 98 12.50 -0.56 -15.13
N ILE A 99 11.43 -1.04 -14.51
CA ILE A 99 11.41 -1.60 -13.16
C ILE A 99 11.45 -3.13 -13.33
N GLN A 100 12.41 -3.78 -12.70
CA GLN A 100 12.56 -5.23 -12.70
C GLN A 100 12.33 -5.78 -11.29
N VAL A 101 11.84 -7.01 -11.21
CA VAL A 101 11.67 -7.72 -9.95
C VAL A 101 12.38 -9.07 -10.05
N ASN A 102 13.06 -9.48 -8.98
CA ASN A 102 13.64 -10.81 -8.91
C ASN A 102 12.55 -11.86 -9.06
N LYS A 103 12.76 -12.80 -10.00
CA LYS A 103 11.80 -13.86 -10.31
C LYS A 103 11.37 -14.65 -9.07
N LYS A 104 12.31 -15.02 -8.19
CA LYS A 104 12.00 -15.78 -6.97
C LYS A 104 11.10 -14.99 -6.04
N LEU A 105 11.41 -13.71 -5.85
CA LEU A 105 10.64 -12.78 -5.03
C LEU A 105 9.22 -12.58 -5.57
N ALA A 106 9.09 -12.41 -6.89
CA ALA A 106 7.80 -12.25 -7.53
C ALA A 106 6.90 -13.47 -7.30
N TYR A 107 7.42 -14.70 -7.42
CA TYR A 107 6.63 -15.91 -7.20
C TYR A 107 6.35 -16.23 -5.73
N SER A 108 7.23 -15.84 -4.81
CA SER A 108 7.03 -16.12 -3.38
C SER A 108 6.04 -15.16 -2.73
N ASP A 109 6.12 -13.87 -3.09
CA ASP A 109 5.40 -12.81 -2.39
C ASP A 109 4.33 -12.14 -3.29
N GLY A 110 4.29 -12.49 -4.57
CA GLY A 110 3.32 -11.98 -5.52
C GLY A 110 1.93 -12.56 -5.31
N VAL A 111 0.92 -11.71 -5.51
CA VAL A 111 -0.50 -12.06 -5.48
C VAL A 111 -1.05 -12.09 -6.90
N ARG A 112 -1.96 -13.03 -7.19
CA ARG A 112 -2.64 -13.07 -8.48
C ARG A 112 -3.92 -12.26 -8.42
N ILE A 113 -4.17 -11.46 -9.45
CA ILE A 113 -5.48 -10.86 -9.64
C ILE A 113 -6.41 -11.99 -10.06
N VAL A 114 -7.33 -12.36 -9.17
CA VAL A 114 -8.47 -13.19 -9.55
C VAL A 114 -9.53 -12.21 -10.03
N GLU A 115 -9.71 -12.10 -11.34
CA GLU A 115 -10.93 -11.48 -11.86
C GLU A 115 -12.09 -12.27 -11.27
N SER A 116 -12.98 -11.57 -10.57
CA SER A 116 -14.26 -12.13 -10.18
C SER A 116 -14.91 -12.61 -11.47
N ALA A 117 -14.83 -13.91 -11.74
CA ALA A 117 -15.66 -14.53 -12.75
C ALA A 117 -17.08 -14.01 -12.46
N ASP A 118 -17.75 -13.48 -13.48
CA ASP A 118 -19.16 -13.18 -13.42
C ASP A 118 -19.82 -14.27 -12.59
N LEU A 119 -20.41 -13.89 -11.46
CA LEU A 119 -21.17 -14.77 -10.59
C LEU A 119 -22.44 -15.17 -11.35
N ALA A 120 -22.29 -15.95 -12.42
CA ALA A 120 -23.31 -16.89 -12.82
C ALA A 120 -23.49 -17.82 -11.62
N PRO A 121 -24.72 -18.02 -11.13
CA PRO A 121 -24.97 -18.86 -9.97
C PRO A 121 -24.58 -20.29 -10.34
N ARG A 122 -23.35 -20.69 -10.00
CA ARG A 122 -22.97 -22.09 -9.97
C ARG A 122 -23.74 -22.71 -8.82
N ALA A 123 -24.68 -23.58 -9.18
CA ALA A 123 -25.37 -24.43 -8.25
C ALA A 123 -24.35 -25.15 -7.36
N ALA A 124 -24.68 -25.19 -6.07
CA ALA A 124 -23.85 -25.66 -4.98
C ALA A 124 -23.10 -26.97 -5.27
N SER A 125 -21.81 -26.98 -4.95
CA SER A 125 -21.10 -28.18 -4.50
C SER A 125 -20.59 -27.89 -3.09
N SER A 126 -21.10 -28.64 -2.12
CA SER A 126 -20.71 -28.57 -0.71
C SER A 126 -19.25 -29.02 -0.55
N ASP A 127 -18.40 -28.11 -0.07
CA ASP A 127 -17.54 -28.34 1.10
C ASP A 127 -16.54 -27.18 1.25
N GLY A 128 -16.62 -26.49 2.39
CA GLY A 128 -15.73 -25.38 2.76
C GLY A 128 -16.46 -24.04 2.82
N LEU A 129 -16.91 -23.66 4.01
CA LEU A 129 -17.48 -22.34 4.30
C LEU A 129 -16.41 -21.25 4.07
N LEU A 130 -16.38 -20.68 2.87
CA LEU A 130 -15.77 -19.38 2.62
C LEU A 130 -16.83 -18.31 2.88
N PHE A 131 -16.64 -17.53 3.93
CA PHE A 131 -17.41 -16.31 4.18
C PHE A 131 -17.04 -15.27 3.11
N THR A 132 -17.74 -15.29 1.98
CA THR A 132 -17.63 -14.27 0.91
C THR A 132 -18.89 -13.40 0.84
N GLY A 133 -19.50 -13.12 1.99
CA GLY A 133 -20.48 -12.05 2.10
C GLY A 133 -19.75 -10.77 2.51
N PRO A 134 -20.04 -9.60 1.91
CA PRO A 134 -19.77 -8.34 2.62
C PRO A 134 -20.45 -8.46 4.00
N ASP A 135 -19.76 -8.04 5.07
CA ASP A 135 -20.32 -7.93 6.43
C ASP A 135 -21.51 -6.95 6.39
N LYS A 136 -22.64 -7.45 5.92
CA LYS A 136 -23.91 -6.77 5.94
C LYS A 136 -24.58 -7.32 7.20
N PRO A 137 -24.71 -6.52 8.27
CA PRO A 137 -25.33 -7.01 9.49
C PRO A 137 -26.74 -7.48 9.10
N ALA A 138 -27.02 -8.75 9.41
CA ALA A 138 -28.31 -9.36 9.20
C ALA A 138 -29.33 -8.71 10.14
N GLY A 139 -29.81 -7.51 9.81
CA GLY A 139 -30.99 -6.82 10.36
C GLY A 139 -31.06 -6.56 11.87
N GLN A 140 -30.18 -7.17 12.69
CA GLN A 140 -30.18 -7.06 14.14
C GLN A 140 -28.87 -6.39 14.57
N PRO A 141 -28.94 -5.29 15.34
CA PRO A 141 -27.75 -4.63 15.84
C PRO A 141 -27.02 -5.56 16.79
N SER A 142 -25.86 -6.07 16.35
CA SER A 142 -24.97 -6.87 17.17
C SER A 142 -24.52 -6.07 18.40
N THR A 143 -24.09 -6.78 19.45
CA THR A 143 -23.52 -6.14 20.65
C THR A 143 -22.32 -5.28 20.31
N ASP A 144 -21.53 -5.71 19.34
CA ASP A 144 -20.30 -5.04 18.94
C ASP A 144 -20.59 -3.74 18.17
N GLU A 145 -21.67 -3.71 17.36
CA GLU A 145 -22.17 -2.48 16.72
C GLU A 145 -22.59 -1.45 17.78
N LYS A 146 -23.31 -1.88 18.81
CA LYS A 146 -23.73 -1.00 19.92
C LYS A 146 -22.53 -0.46 20.68
N GLU A 147 -21.52 -1.29 20.94
CA GLU A 147 -20.29 -0.89 21.61
C GLU A 147 -19.52 0.15 20.77
N PHE A 148 -19.37 -0.11 19.47
CA PHE A 148 -18.71 0.79 18.52
C PHE A 148 -19.36 2.17 18.48
N ILE A 149 -20.70 2.24 18.41
CA ILE A 149 -21.44 3.50 18.41
C ILE A 149 -21.20 4.30 19.70
N LEU A 150 -21.18 3.64 20.87
CA LEU A 150 -20.96 4.30 22.16
C LEU A 150 -19.54 4.87 22.27
N VAL A 151 -18.53 4.10 21.85
CA VAL A 151 -17.12 4.55 21.84
C VAL A 151 -16.93 5.73 20.89
N ARG A 152 -17.50 5.66 19.69
CA ARG A 152 -17.45 6.74 18.70
C ARG A 152 -18.07 8.03 19.25
N ASN A 153 -19.27 7.96 19.82
CA ASN A 153 -19.97 9.13 20.36
C ASN A 153 -19.24 9.74 21.56
N MET A 154 -18.65 8.92 22.42
CA MET A 154 -17.80 9.38 23.51
C MET A 154 -16.57 10.15 22.99
N LEU A 155 -15.87 9.61 21.99
CA LEU A 155 -14.68 10.23 21.41
C LEU A 155 -14.99 11.57 20.74
N VAL A 156 -16.07 11.63 19.94
CA VAL A 156 -16.53 12.88 19.30
C VAL A 156 -16.86 13.93 20.36
N ALA A 157 -17.61 13.57 21.40
CA ALA A 157 -17.94 14.51 22.48
C ALA A 157 -16.70 14.99 23.25
N ALA A 158 -15.68 14.14 23.42
CA ALA A 158 -14.43 14.53 24.06
C ALA A 158 -13.62 15.53 23.20
N VAL A 159 -13.54 15.28 21.88
CA VAL A 159 -12.87 16.19 20.93
C VAL A 159 -13.58 17.54 20.83
N GLU A 160 -14.91 17.55 20.92
CA GLU A 160 -15.73 18.77 20.94
C GLU A 160 -15.82 19.43 22.33
N GLU A 161 -15.05 18.98 23.31
CA GLU A 161 -15.04 19.49 24.70
C GLU A 161 -16.40 19.41 25.43
N ARG A 162 -17.32 18.57 24.96
CA ARG A 162 -18.61 18.26 25.61
C ARG A 162 -18.46 17.17 26.65
N TYR A 163 -17.71 17.47 27.72
CA TYR A 163 -17.31 16.49 28.73
C TYR A 163 -18.48 15.83 29.48
N ARG A 164 -19.61 16.54 29.67
CA ARG A 164 -20.82 15.96 30.28
C ARG A 164 -21.42 14.84 29.42
N ASP A 165 -21.45 15.05 28.11
CA ASP A 165 -21.97 14.06 27.16
C ASP A 165 -21.01 12.89 27.02
N ALA A 166 -19.70 13.14 27.00
CA ALA A 166 -18.68 12.10 27.01
C ALA A 166 -18.80 11.18 28.25
N ALA A 167 -19.05 11.76 29.43
CA ALA A 167 -19.29 10.99 30.65
C ALA A 167 -20.55 10.13 30.56
N LEU A 168 -21.65 10.65 29.99
CA LEU A 168 -22.87 9.88 29.76
C LEU A 168 -22.64 8.69 28.82
N TRP A 169 -21.88 8.87 27.74
CA TRP A 169 -21.54 7.79 26.81
C TRP A 169 -20.62 6.73 27.45
N ARG A 170 -19.65 7.15 28.26
CA ARG A 170 -18.80 6.25 29.06
C ARG A 170 -19.64 5.39 30.02
N ASP A 171 -20.60 5.98 30.73
CA ASP A 171 -21.41 5.24 31.70
C ASP A 171 -22.29 4.19 31.00
N LYS A 172 -22.88 4.55 29.85
CA LYS A 172 -23.62 3.60 28.99
C LYS A 172 -22.73 2.48 28.45
N LEU A 173 -21.50 2.80 28.04
CA LEU A 173 -20.52 1.80 27.58
C LEU A 173 -20.14 0.83 28.70
N THR A 174 -19.95 1.35 29.92
CA THR A 174 -19.63 0.55 31.10
C THR A 174 -20.77 -0.40 31.45
N GLN A 175 -22.02 0.07 31.41
CA GLN A 175 -23.20 -0.78 31.60
C GLN A 175 -23.30 -1.89 30.54
N LEU A 176 -23.05 -1.57 29.27
CA LEU A 176 -23.08 -2.55 28.18
C LEU A 176 -22.02 -3.64 28.37
N ARG A 177 -20.80 -3.27 28.78
CA ARG A 177 -19.70 -4.21 29.06
C ARG A 177 -19.96 -5.07 30.29
N SER A 178 -20.54 -4.51 31.34
CA SER A 178 -20.94 -5.27 32.53
C SER A 178 -21.99 -6.33 32.22
N ASN A 179 -22.94 -6.03 31.33
CA ASN A 179 -23.95 -6.99 30.89
C ASN A 179 -23.38 -8.09 29.98
N LYS A 180 -22.31 -7.80 29.23
CA LYS A 180 -21.61 -8.79 28.37
C LYS A 180 -20.80 -9.81 29.18
N ASN A 181 -20.30 -9.44 30.35
CA ASN A 181 -19.52 -10.34 31.22
C ASN A 181 -20.37 -11.35 32.02
N TRP A 182 -21.70 -11.30 31.94
CA TRP A 182 -22.63 -12.17 32.68
C TRP A 182 -23.50 -13.07 31.77
N ALA A 183 -23.26 -13.04 30.45
CA ALA A 183 -23.94 -13.85 29.44
C ALA A 183 -22.93 -14.76 28.75
#